data_AF-A0A963LGK8-F1
#
_entry.id   AF-A0A963LGK8-F1
#
_cell.length_a   1.000
_cell.length_b   1.000
_cell.length_c   1.000
_cell.angle_alpha   90.00
_cell.angle_beta   90.00
_cell.angle_gamma   90.00
#
_symmetry.space_group_name_H-M   'P 1'
#
loop_
_entity.id
_entity.type
_entity.pdbx_description
1 polymer ?
#
loop_
_entity_poly.entity_id
_entity_poly.type
_entity_poly.pdbx_seq_one_letter_code
_entity_poly.pdbx_strand_id
1 'polypeptide(L)' 'MRWDIFCRVIDNLGDIGVCWRLGAELAARGDTVRLWVDAPEPLA' A
#
# COMPACT_ATOMS: atom_id res chain seq x y z
N MET A 1 -8.92 -0.07 14.21
CA MET A 1 -8.50 1.31 13.88
C MET A 1 -8.52 1.46 12.35
N ARG A 2 -8.59 2.68 11.81
CA ARG A 2 -8.58 2.92 10.36
C ARG A 2 -7.28 3.59 9.93
N TRP A 3 -6.67 3.06 8.87
CA TRP A 3 -5.41 3.53 8.29
C TRP A 3 -5.60 3.90 6.82
N ASP A 4 -5.09 5.07 6.44
CA ASP A 4 -4.97 5.50 5.05
C ASP A 4 -3.46 5.65 4.74
N ILE A 5 -2.92 4.78 3.87
CA ILE A 5 -1.51 4.72 3.49
C ILE A 5 -1.38 5.34 2.10
N PHE A 6 -0.46 6.28 1.92
CA PHE A 6 -0.21 6.95 0.65
C PHE A 6 1.17 6.54 0.13
N CYS A 7 1.20 5.95 -1.07
CA CYS A 7 2.41 5.44 -1.71
C CYS A 7 2.58 6.08 -3.08
N ARG A 8 3.60 6.95 -3.20
CA ARG A 8 4.05 7.41 -4.51
C ARG A 8 5.07 6.41 -5.04
N VAL A 9 4.74 5.76 -6.15
CA VAL A 9 5.65 4.80 -6.81
C VAL A 9 6.69 5.61 -7.58
N ILE A 10 7.93 5.61 -7.10
CA ILE A 10 9.06 6.27 -7.78
C ILE A 10 9.93 5.21 -8.51
N ASP A 11 10.01 4.01 -7.96
CA ASP A 11 10.61 2.80 -8.54
C ASP A 11 9.56 1.67 -8.59
N ASN A 12 9.51 0.99 -9.73
CA ASN A 12 8.50 -0.01 -10.13
C ASN A 12 8.18 -1.10 -9.08
N LEU A 13 9.06 -1.43 -8.12
CA LEU A 13 8.81 -2.56 -7.19
C LEU A 13 9.21 -2.33 -5.72
N GLY A 14 10.01 -1.31 -5.40
CA GLY A 14 10.49 -1.09 -4.02
C GLY A 14 9.41 -0.53 -3.10
N ASP A 15 8.89 0.65 -3.44
CA ASP A 15 8.05 1.45 -2.55
C ASP A 15 6.65 0.81 -2.36
N ILE A 16 6.06 0.34 -3.47
CA ILE A 16 4.74 -0.28 -3.43
C ILE A 16 4.74 -1.60 -2.65
N GLY A 17 5.81 -2.38 -2.77
CA GLY A 17 5.95 -3.64 -2.05
C GLY A 17 6.02 -3.43 -0.53
N VAL A 18 6.69 -2.37 -0.08
CA VAL A 18 6.75 -2.00 1.35
C VAL A 18 5.37 -1.58 1.85
N CYS A 19 4.72 -0.64 1.16
CA CYS A 19 3.40 -0.15 1.56
C CYS A 19 2.33 -1.25 1.55
N TRP A 20 2.38 -2.16 0.58
CA TRP A 20 1.50 -3.32 0.52
C TRP A 20 1.70 -4.26 1.71
N ARG A 21 2.94 -4.68 2.01
CA ARG A 21 3.21 -5.56 3.16
C ARG A 21 2.76 -4.95 4.48
N LEU A 22 3.00 -3.66 4.67
CA LEU A 22 2.53 -2.94 5.86
C LEU A 22 1.01 -2.98 5.97
N GLY A 23 0.30 -2.64 4.89
CA GLY A 23 -1.16 -2.64 4.87
C GLY A 23 -1.75 -4.04 5.11
N ALA A 24 -1.14 -5.08 4.53
CA ALA A 24 -1.55 -6.46 4.72
C ALA A 24 -1.39 -6.92 6.17
N GLU A 25 -0.27 -6.58 6.83
CA GLU A 25 -0.07 -6.90 8.25
C GLU A 25 -1.06 -6.18 9.17
N LEU A 26 -1.35 -4.90 8.91
CA LEU A 26 -2.36 -4.15 9.67
C LEU A 26 -3.75 -4.77 9.48
N ALA A 27 -4.12 -5.13 8.24
CA ALA A 27 -5.38 -5.80 7.96
C ALA A 27 -5.49 -7.17 8.64
N ALA A 28 -4.40 -7.95 8.67
CA ALA A 28 -4.36 -9.24 9.37
C ALA A 28 -4.58 -9.11 10.89
N ARG A 29 -4.26 -7.95 11.47
CA ARG A 29 -4.51 -7.62 12.89
C ARG A 29 -5.94 -7.09 13.14
N GLY A 30 -6.78 -7.00 12.10
CA GLY A 30 -8.16 -6.54 12.19
C GLY A 30 -8.36 -5.04 11.95
N ASP A 31 -7.33 -4.31 11.54
CA ASP A 31 -7.47 -2.91 11.17
C ASP A 31 -8.07 -2.75 9.76
N THR A 32 -8.80 -1.66 9.57
CA THR A 32 -9.29 -1.28 8.23
C THR A 32 -8.22 -0.45 7.54
N VAL A 33 -7.74 -0.90 6.38
CA VAL A 33 -6.64 -0.23 5.66
C VAL A 33 -7.09 0.17 4.26
N ARG A 34 -6.72 1.38 3.85
CA ARG A 34 -6.80 1.85 2.47
C ARG A 34 -5.42 2.26 1.99
N LEU A 35 -4.99 1.73 0.85
CA LEU A 35 -3.73 2.09 0.20
C LEU A 35 -4.03 2.93 -1.05
N TRP A 36 -3.50 4.14 -1.09
CA TRP A 36 -3.56 5.06 -2.23
C TRP A 36 -2.23 5.01 -2.99
N VAL A 37 -2.29 4.88 -4.31
CA VAL A 37 -1.12 4.73 -5.18
C VAL A 37 -1.23 5.64 -6.39
N ASP A 38 -0.20 6.45 -6.64
CA ASP A 38 -0.26 7.57 -7.60
C ASP A 38 -0.07 7.14 -9.07
N ALA A 39 0.48 5.95 -9.32
CA ALA A 39 0.69 5.41 -10.67
C ALA A 39 0.33 3.90 -10.70
N PRO A 40 -0.88 3.51 -11.14
CA PRO A 40 -1.29 2.11 -11.27
C PRO A 40 -0.74 1.43 -12.53
N GLU A 41 0.04 2.12 -13.35
CA GLU A 41 0.55 1.64 -14.63
C GLU A 41 1.32 0.29 -14.57
N PRO A 42 2.03 -0.08 -13.48
CA PRO A 42 2.64 -1.41 -13.37
C PRO A 42 1.66 -2.54 -12.98
N LEU A 43 0.38 -2.24 -12.70
CA LEU A 43 -0.63 -3.21 -12.27
C LEU A 43 -1.58 -3.65 -13.41
N ALA A 44 -1.32 -3.21 -14.66
CA ALA A 44 -2.06 -3.59 -15.86
C ALA A 44 -1.50 -4.84 -16.54
#